data_AF-A0A8X6FX00-F1
#
_entry.id   AF-A0A8X6FX00-F1
#
_cell.length_a   1.000
_cell.length_b   1.000
_cell.length_c   1.000
_cell.angle_alpha   90.00
_cell.angle_beta   90.00
_cell.angle_gamma   90.00
#
_symmetry.space_group_name_H-M   'P 1'
#
loop_
_entity.id
_entity.type
_entity.pdbx_description
1 polymer ?
#
loop_
_entity_poly.entity_id
_entity_poly.type
_entity_poly.pdbx_seq_one_letter_code
_entity_poly.pdbx_strand_id
1 'polypeptide(L)'
;MKLSCYYILCAVRIIFTLLPQTGYIHPDEHFQGPEIVYGDIFNFKIHQAWEFTDEKPIRNIVFPYFITGFPSLVANFLGIKYLHGTFLFPYFMLVLPRIIMCSLSFLNDSRSNSAVIFYKTYMPPRYVLGLTERQKDISIHDFAGIDEDGLEDLLNSLILQSKPQYVYAIIPHETSIPIQNLFVFQKNYKFVARKCLFPHLSTESLPKLNFGKLTYAEEFKEATEY
;
A
#
# COMPACT_ATOMS: atom_id res chain seq x y z
N MET A 1 -7.25 -18.02 14.13
CA MET A 1 -6.57 -18.09 15.44
C MET A 1 -7.56 -17.63 16.51
N LYS A 2 -7.58 -18.20 17.73
CA LYS A 2 -8.42 -17.67 18.81
C LYS A 2 -7.97 -16.25 19.14
N LEU A 3 -8.91 -15.34 19.37
CA LEU A 3 -8.63 -13.92 19.64
C LEU A 3 -7.69 -13.74 20.85
N SER A 4 -7.78 -14.62 21.86
CA SER A 4 -6.87 -14.64 23.00
C SER A 4 -5.41 -14.95 22.63
N CYS A 5 -5.17 -15.91 21.74
CA CYS A 5 -3.83 -16.24 21.26
C CYS A 5 -3.21 -15.07 20.48
N TYR A 6 -4.01 -14.33 19.71
CA TYR A 6 -3.54 -13.14 18.99
C TYR A 6 -2.95 -12.11 19.94
N TYR A 7 -3.72 -11.70 20.96
CA TYR A 7 -3.25 -10.68 21.90
C TYR A 7 -2.02 -11.12 22.71
N ILE A 8 -1.91 -12.41 23.05
CA ILE A 8 -0.70 -12.94 23.68
C ILE A 8 0.51 -12.78 22.74
N LEU A 9 0.37 -13.12 21.46
CA LEU A 9 1.43 -12.94 20.48
C LEU A 9 1.77 -11.46 20.23
N CYS A 10 0.78 -10.57 20.24
CA CYS A 10 1.00 -9.13 20.18
C CYS A 10 1.84 -8.64 21.37
N ALA A 11 1.52 -9.10 22.59
CA ALA A 11 2.26 -8.75 23.80
C ALA A 11 3.70 -9.26 23.74
N VAL A 12 3.91 -10.53 23.34
CA VAL A 12 5.24 -11.11 23.14
C VAL A 12 6.05 -10.31 22.12
N ARG A 13 5.43 -9.88 21.01
CA ARG A 13 6.08 -9.07 19.98
C ARG A 13 6.55 -7.72 20.52
N ILE A 14 5.70 -7.02 21.27
CA ILE A 14 6.05 -5.74 21.89
C ILE A 14 7.19 -5.94 22.91
N ILE A 15 7.08 -6.97 23.75
CA ILE A 15 8.10 -7.31 24.75
C ILE A 15 9.46 -7.57 24.08
N PHE A 16 9.51 -8.37 23.03
CA PHE A 16 10.75 -8.64 22.28
C PHE A 16 11.29 -7.42 21.50
N THR A 17 10.41 -6.49 21.11
CA THR A 17 10.81 -5.23 20.47
C THR A 17 11.55 -4.32 21.44
N LEU A 18 11.12 -4.28 22.70
CA LEU A 18 11.67 -3.43 23.76
C LEU A 18 12.81 -4.09 24.54
N LEU A 19 12.87 -5.42 24.60
CA LEU A 19 13.94 -6.11 25.33
C LEU A 19 15.31 -5.80 24.70
N PRO A 20 16.29 -5.34 25.50
CA PRO A 20 17.65 -5.19 25.02
C PRO A 20 18.19 -6.58 24.66
N GLN A 21 18.57 -6.74 23.39
CA GLN A 21 19.21 -7.97 22.94
C GLN A 21 20.69 -7.89 23.28
N THR A 22 21.20 -8.90 23.99
CA THR A 22 22.62 -9.07 24.31
C THR A 22 23.40 -9.75 23.18
N GLY A 23 22.76 -9.96 22.03
CA GLY A 23 23.37 -10.54 20.86
C GLY A 23 24.46 -9.63 20.29
N TYR A 24 25.53 -10.25 19.80
CA TYR A 24 26.56 -9.55 19.05
C TYR A 24 25.94 -8.96 17.77
N ILE A 25 26.05 -7.64 17.62
CA ILE A 25 25.69 -6.95 16.37
C ILE A 25 26.86 -7.10 15.43
N HIS A 26 26.61 -7.65 14.25
CA HIS A 26 27.68 -7.82 13.26
C HIS A 26 28.21 -6.44 12.85
N PRO A 27 29.53 -6.25 12.70
CA PRO A 27 30.11 -4.95 12.36
C PRO A 27 29.50 -4.36 11.09
N ASP A 28 29.29 -5.17 10.06
CA ASP A 28 28.66 -4.71 8.82
C ASP A 28 27.22 -4.24 9.02
N GLU A 29 26.44 -4.86 9.91
CA GLU A 29 25.08 -4.42 10.21
C GLU A 29 25.08 -3.03 10.85
N HIS A 30 26.08 -2.75 11.68
CA HIS A 30 26.25 -1.45 12.34
C HIS A 30 26.79 -0.38 11.38
N PHE A 31 27.89 -0.67 10.68
CA PHE A 31 28.60 0.31 9.83
C PHE A 31 27.88 0.57 8.50
N GLN A 32 27.16 -0.40 7.94
CA GLN A 32 26.44 -0.24 6.67
C GLN A 32 24.98 0.22 6.84
N GLY A 33 24.55 0.51 8.07
CA GLY A 33 23.17 0.89 8.37
C GLY A 33 23.08 2.13 9.29
N PRO A 34 22.89 1.94 10.60
CA PRO A 34 22.60 3.02 11.53
C PRO A 34 23.74 4.04 11.69
N GLU A 35 25.01 3.61 11.69
CA GLU A 35 26.15 4.48 11.98
C GLU A 35 26.20 5.71 11.06
N ILE A 36 26.12 5.51 9.75
CA ILE A 36 26.20 6.59 8.76
C ILE A 36 25.06 7.59 8.95
N VAL A 37 23.84 7.06 9.11
CA VAL A 37 22.63 7.87 9.26
C VAL A 37 22.65 8.67 10.56
N TYR A 38 23.21 8.13 11.64
CA TYR A 38 23.34 8.85 12.90
C TYR A 38 24.42 9.92 12.86
N GLY A 39 25.51 9.68 12.14
CA GLY A 39 26.50 10.71 11.84
C GLY A 39 25.86 11.92 11.18
N ASP A 40 25.04 11.70 10.15
CA ASP A 40 24.41 12.77 9.40
C ASP A 40 23.30 13.51 10.16
N ILE A 41 22.45 12.80 10.93
CA ILE A 41 21.30 13.41 11.64
C ILE A 41 21.72 14.09 12.94
N PHE A 42 22.62 13.45 13.70
CA PHE A 42 22.99 13.90 15.05
C PHE A 42 24.37 14.54 15.12
N ASN A 43 25.11 14.60 14.00
CA ASN A 43 26.48 15.10 13.92
C ASN A 43 27.45 14.33 14.83
N PHE A 44 27.30 13.01 14.94
CA PHE A 44 28.27 12.19 15.66
C PHE A 44 29.55 11.99 14.86
N LYS A 45 30.63 11.79 15.59
CA LYS A 45 31.86 11.27 15.01
C LYS A 45 31.63 9.80 14.69
N ILE A 46 31.57 9.49 13.39
CA ILE A 46 31.31 8.15 12.89
C ILE A 46 32.49 7.62 12.06
N HIS A 47 32.52 6.30 11.90
CA HIS A 47 33.38 5.67 10.91
C HIS A 47 32.58 5.39 9.63
N GLN A 48 32.73 6.24 8.61
CA GLN A 48 32.08 6.03 7.31
C GLN A 48 32.70 4.82 6.60
N ALA A 49 31.85 3.84 6.29
CA ALA A 49 32.27 2.65 5.56
C ALA A 49 32.57 3.03 4.09
N TRP A 50 33.59 2.38 3.50
CA TRP A 50 34.08 2.70 2.16
C TRP A 50 32.98 2.56 1.08
N GLU A 51 31.95 1.75 1.32
CA GLU A 51 30.85 1.53 0.38
C GLU A 51 29.98 2.76 0.11
N PHE A 52 30.04 3.75 0.99
CA PHE A 52 29.28 5.00 0.94
C PHE A 52 30.19 6.21 0.69
N THR A 53 31.41 5.98 0.21
CA THR A 53 32.34 7.04 -0.18
C THR A 53 32.25 7.31 -1.68
N ASP A 54 32.51 8.55 -2.07
CA ASP A 54 32.51 8.97 -3.49
C ASP A 54 33.58 8.25 -4.32
N GLU A 55 34.64 7.75 -3.66
CA GLU A 55 35.71 7.01 -4.31
C GLU A 55 35.26 5.61 -4.78
N LYS A 56 34.35 4.96 -4.05
CA LYS A 56 33.87 3.58 -4.32
C LYS A 56 32.38 3.40 -3.98
N PRO A 57 31.46 4.07 -4.70
CA PRO A 57 30.04 3.98 -4.40
C PRO A 57 29.48 2.63 -4.84
N ILE A 58 29.22 1.73 -3.88
CA ILE A 58 28.65 0.40 -4.16
C ILE A 58 27.33 0.13 -3.41
N ARG A 59 26.94 1.00 -2.45
CA ARG A 59 25.67 0.88 -1.71
C ARG A 59 24.82 2.13 -1.83
N ASN A 60 23.50 1.92 -1.91
CA ASN A 60 22.52 2.99 -1.90
C ASN A 60 22.13 3.33 -0.45
N ILE A 61 22.28 4.60 -0.08
CA ILE A 61 22.00 5.11 1.28
C ILE A 61 20.50 5.29 1.58
N VAL A 62 19.63 5.26 0.57
CA VAL A 62 18.18 5.48 0.70
C VAL A 62 17.53 4.49 1.68
N PHE A 63 17.87 3.21 1.61
CA PHE A 63 17.28 2.20 2.50
C PHE A 63 17.73 2.35 3.96
N PRO A 64 19.02 2.55 4.26
CA PRO A 64 19.45 2.97 5.60
C PRO A 64 18.66 4.17 6.12
N TYR A 65 18.56 5.27 5.37
CA TYR A 65 17.79 6.44 5.81
C TYR A 65 16.30 6.17 6.02
N PHE A 66 15.70 5.31 5.21
CA PHE A 66 14.29 4.95 5.38
C PHE A 66 14.06 4.18 6.68
N ILE A 67 14.94 3.22 6.99
CA ILE A 67 14.77 2.31 8.13
C ILE A 67 15.23 2.98 9.44
N THR A 68 16.39 3.63 9.45
CA THR A 68 16.99 4.20 10.67
C THR A 68 16.83 5.71 10.73
N GLY A 69 16.86 6.39 9.57
CA GLY A 69 16.85 7.85 9.49
C GLY A 69 15.50 8.47 9.79
N PHE A 70 14.41 7.97 9.21
CA PHE A 70 13.06 8.45 9.52
C PHE A 70 12.73 8.38 11.02
N PRO A 71 12.94 7.24 11.72
CA PRO A 71 12.80 7.21 13.17
C PRO A 71 13.67 8.28 13.86
N SER A 72 14.96 8.35 13.53
CA SER A 72 15.90 9.28 14.15
C SER A 72 15.56 10.75 13.93
N LEU A 73 15.02 11.11 12.76
CA LEU A 73 14.51 12.46 12.49
C LEU A 73 13.32 12.81 13.37
N VAL A 74 12.38 11.88 13.56
CA VAL A 74 11.25 12.07 14.47
C VAL A 74 11.75 12.25 15.90
N ALA A 75 12.70 11.44 16.36
CA ALA A 75 13.28 11.57 17.69
C ALA A 75 14.04 12.90 17.88
N ASN A 76 14.78 13.32 16.85
CA ASN A 76 15.49 14.60 16.79
C ASN A 76 14.52 15.78 16.88
N PHE A 77 13.41 15.73 16.13
CA PHE A 77 12.35 16.73 16.13
C PHE A 77 11.62 16.82 17.49
N LEU A 78 11.34 15.67 18.10
CA LEU A 78 10.71 15.59 19.43
C LEU A 78 11.64 16.01 20.58
N GLY A 79 12.88 16.41 20.29
CA GLY A 79 13.82 16.89 21.30
C GLY A 79 14.31 15.80 22.25
N ILE A 80 14.21 14.52 21.86
CA ILE A 80 14.69 13.35 22.63
C ILE A 80 16.23 13.25 22.55
N LYS A 81 16.93 14.39 22.63
CA LYS A 81 18.39 14.48 22.62
C LYS A 81 18.98 14.29 24.01
N TYR A 82 18.26 14.75 25.03
CA TYR A 82 18.74 14.79 26.41
C TYR A 82 17.58 14.53 27.37
N LEU A 83 17.54 13.33 27.96
CA LEU A 83 16.73 13.09 29.15
C LEU A 83 17.69 13.09 30.34
N HIS A 84 17.48 14.00 31.30
CA HIS A 84 18.23 14.07 32.57
C HIS A 84 19.76 14.08 32.47
N GLY A 85 20.34 14.74 31.44
CA GLY A 85 21.80 14.94 31.37
C GLY A 85 22.63 13.68 31.08
N THR A 86 22.00 12.54 30.79
CA THR A 86 22.66 11.29 30.40
C THR A 86 22.46 11.00 28.92
N PHE A 87 23.53 10.57 28.23
CA PHE A 87 23.48 10.06 26.86
C PHE A 87 22.68 8.74 26.84
N LEU A 88 21.37 8.82 26.62
CA LEU A 88 20.50 7.66 26.41
C LEU A 88 20.71 7.00 25.02
N PHE A 89 21.82 7.28 24.35
CA PHE A 89 22.00 7.06 22.92
C PHE A 89 21.93 5.59 22.46
N PRO A 90 22.66 4.62 23.05
CA PRO A 90 22.80 3.31 22.43
C PRO A 90 21.50 2.50 22.38
N TYR A 91 20.75 2.48 23.48
CA TYR A 91 19.52 1.70 23.58
C TYR A 91 18.40 2.30 22.71
N PHE A 92 18.20 3.63 22.77
CA PHE A 92 17.14 4.27 22.00
C PHE A 92 17.41 4.25 20.49
N MET A 93 18.67 4.43 20.07
CA MET A 93 19.04 4.28 18.67
C MET A 93 18.68 2.90 18.13
N LEU A 94 18.87 1.85 18.92
CA LEU A 94 18.54 0.49 18.53
C LEU A 94 17.03 0.19 18.59
N VAL A 95 16.32 0.67 19.62
CA VAL A 95 14.91 0.33 19.85
C VAL A 95 13.94 1.16 19.00
N LEU A 96 14.30 2.40 18.66
CA LEU A 96 13.42 3.32 17.94
C LEU A 96 13.04 2.81 16.53
N PRO A 97 13.97 2.36 15.67
CA PRO A 97 13.62 1.70 14.41
C PRO A 97 12.74 0.46 14.62
N ARG A 98 13.00 -0.31 15.68
CA ARG A 98 12.24 -1.54 16.00
C ARG A 98 10.80 -1.23 16.36
N ILE A 99 10.54 -0.16 17.11
CA ILE A 99 9.18 0.29 17.44
C ILE A 99 8.42 0.66 16.16
N ILE A 100 9.07 1.36 15.22
CA ILE A 100 8.43 1.71 13.94
C ILE A 100 8.10 0.46 13.14
N MET A 101 9.05 -0.47 13.00
CA MET A 101 8.83 -1.73 12.30
C MET A 101 7.75 -2.59 12.98
N CYS A 102 7.72 -2.63 14.32
CA CYS A 102 6.68 -3.31 15.08
C CYS A 102 5.32 -2.66 14.85
N SER A 103 5.23 -1.33 14.80
CA SER A 103 4.00 -0.59 14.52
C SER A 103 3.48 -0.89 13.10
N LEU A 104 4.36 -0.87 12.09
CA LEU A 104 4.02 -1.26 10.73
C LEU A 104 3.52 -2.71 10.64
N SER A 105 4.07 -3.61 11.46
CA SER A 105 3.60 -5.00 11.52
C SER A 105 2.14 -5.12 11.99
N PHE A 106 1.69 -4.28 12.93
CA PHE A 106 0.30 -4.29 13.39
C PHE A 106 -0.67 -3.72 12.36
N LEU A 107 -0.23 -2.77 11.53
CA LEU A 107 -1.01 -2.31 10.39
C LEU A 107 -1.26 -3.45 9.39
N ASN A 108 -0.25 -4.29 9.17
CA ASN A 108 -0.39 -5.46 8.31
C ASN A 108 -1.29 -6.56 8.94
N ASP A 109 -1.22 -6.76 10.25
CA ASP A 109 -2.05 -7.75 10.96
C ASP A 109 -3.54 -7.36 11.03
N SER A 110 -3.86 -6.06 10.96
CA SER A 110 -5.23 -5.54 11.01
C SER A 110 -6.03 -5.77 9.71
N ARG A 111 -5.56 -6.64 8.81
CA ARG A 111 -6.13 -6.81 7.48
C ARG A 111 -7.45 -7.58 7.55
N SER A 112 -8.50 -6.93 7.05
CA SER A 112 -9.87 -7.44 7.04
C SER A 112 -10.10 -8.50 5.97
N ASN A 113 -10.98 -9.47 6.28
CA ASN A 113 -11.51 -10.42 5.30
C ASN A 113 -12.17 -9.65 4.14
N SER A 114 -11.54 -9.68 2.97
CA SER A 114 -11.92 -8.91 1.79
C SER A 114 -12.12 -9.85 0.60
N ALA A 115 -13.22 -9.70 -0.12
CA ALA A 115 -13.44 -10.39 -1.37
C ALA A 115 -13.05 -9.50 -2.53
N VAL A 116 -12.29 -10.02 -3.50
CA VAL A 116 -11.96 -9.34 -4.75
C VAL A 116 -12.61 -10.10 -5.90
N ILE A 117 -13.35 -9.38 -6.72
CA ILE A 117 -14.15 -9.89 -7.82
C ILE A 117 -13.63 -9.28 -9.11
N PHE A 118 -13.38 -10.13 -10.11
CA PHE A 118 -13.09 -9.70 -11.48
C PHE A 118 -14.31 -9.99 -12.34
N TYR A 119 -14.98 -8.96 -12.87
CA TYR A 119 -16.17 -9.13 -13.72
C TYR A 119 -15.93 -8.49 -15.09
N LYS A 120 -16.24 -9.25 -16.16
CA LYS A 120 -15.93 -8.91 -17.57
C LYS A 120 -14.47 -8.52 -17.83
N THR A 121 -13.55 -8.95 -16.98
CA THR A 121 -12.11 -8.72 -17.11
C THR A 121 -11.34 -9.94 -16.62
N TYR A 122 -10.15 -10.15 -17.18
CA TYR A 122 -9.33 -11.29 -16.84
C TYR A 122 -8.73 -11.16 -15.43
N MET A 123 -8.83 -12.23 -14.64
CA MET A 123 -8.15 -12.33 -13.36
C MET A 123 -6.64 -12.49 -13.59
N PRO A 124 -5.78 -11.61 -13.05
CA PRO A 124 -4.33 -11.74 -13.22
C PRO A 124 -3.81 -13.01 -12.51
N PRO A 125 -2.62 -13.51 -12.90
CA PRO A 125 -2.05 -14.69 -12.25
C PRO A 125 -1.90 -14.50 -10.73
N ARG A 126 -2.41 -15.46 -9.94
CA ARG A 126 -2.51 -15.35 -8.48
C ARG A 126 -1.18 -15.09 -7.76
N TYR A 127 -0.06 -15.56 -8.33
CA TYR A 127 1.27 -15.33 -7.75
C TYR A 127 1.66 -13.84 -7.77
N VAL A 128 1.18 -13.05 -8.73
CA VAL A 128 1.41 -11.59 -8.79
C VAL A 128 0.74 -10.88 -7.61
N LEU A 129 -0.35 -11.44 -7.12
CA LEU A 129 -1.11 -10.90 -6.00
C LEU A 129 -0.53 -11.32 -4.64
N GLY A 130 0.53 -12.13 -4.62
CA GLY A 130 1.17 -12.62 -3.40
C GLY A 130 0.25 -13.48 -2.53
N LEU A 131 -0.86 -13.98 -3.09
CA LEU A 131 -1.83 -14.77 -2.34
C LEU A 131 -1.35 -16.21 -2.23
N THR A 132 -1.06 -16.62 -1.00
CA THR A 132 -0.76 -18.01 -0.67
C THR A 132 -2.05 -18.72 -0.27
N GLU A 133 -2.20 -20.02 -0.54
CA GLU A 133 -3.38 -20.82 -0.13
C GLU A 133 -3.70 -20.75 1.38
N ARG A 134 -2.72 -20.35 2.20
CA ARG A 134 -2.88 -20.15 3.64
C ARG A 134 -3.59 -18.85 4.01
N GLN A 135 -3.64 -17.86 3.11
CA GLN A 135 -4.19 -16.54 3.36
C GLN A 135 -5.70 -16.56 3.12
N LYS A 136 -6.47 -16.74 4.19
CA LYS A 136 -7.95 -16.77 4.14
C LYS A 136 -8.61 -15.40 4.14
N ASP A 137 -7.81 -14.34 4.35
CA ASP A 137 -8.32 -12.97 4.51
C ASP A 137 -8.62 -12.29 3.18
N ILE A 138 -8.19 -12.87 2.06
CA ILE A 138 -8.50 -12.35 0.72
C ILE A 138 -9.01 -13.49 -0.14
N SER A 139 -10.30 -13.46 -0.49
CA SER A 139 -10.88 -14.38 -1.46
C SER A 139 -10.90 -13.74 -2.84
N ILE A 140 -10.46 -14.48 -3.87
CA ILE A 140 -10.54 -14.01 -5.26
C ILE A 140 -11.55 -14.85 -6.02
N HIS A 141 -12.45 -14.15 -6.69
CA HIS A 141 -13.47 -14.74 -7.53
C HIS A 141 -13.37 -14.20 -8.96
N ASP A 142 -13.33 -15.13 -9.92
CA ASP A 142 -13.30 -14.84 -11.35
C ASP A 142 -14.71 -14.97 -11.91
N PHE A 143 -15.30 -13.84 -12.31
CA PHE A 143 -16.63 -13.72 -12.91
C PHE A 143 -16.56 -13.17 -14.34
N ALA A 144 -15.44 -13.34 -15.04
CA ALA A 144 -15.29 -12.82 -16.41
C ALA A 144 -16.37 -13.32 -17.37
N GLY A 145 -16.83 -14.58 -17.21
CA GLY A 145 -17.76 -15.24 -18.12
C GLY A 145 -19.24 -15.20 -17.73
N ILE A 146 -19.60 -14.61 -16.59
CA ILE A 146 -20.97 -14.66 -16.06
C ILE A 146 -21.79 -13.47 -16.60
N ASP A 147 -23.11 -13.65 -16.69
CA ASP A 147 -24.11 -12.63 -16.97
C ASP A 147 -24.46 -11.79 -15.72
N GLU A 148 -25.29 -10.76 -15.89
CA GLU A 148 -25.64 -9.84 -14.80
C GLU A 148 -26.49 -10.52 -13.72
N ASP A 149 -27.42 -11.38 -14.11
CA ASP A 149 -28.27 -12.15 -13.19
C ASP A 149 -27.43 -13.17 -12.39
N GLY A 150 -26.52 -13.88 -13.05
CA GLY A 150 -25.61 -14.81 -12.38
C GLY A 150 -24.62 -14.13 -11.44
N LEU A 151 -24.22 -12.88 -11.72
CA LEU A 151 -23.39 -12.07 -10.83
C LEU A 151 -24.13 -11.78 -9.50
N GLU A 152 -25.42 -11.49 -9.58
CA GLU A 152 -26.27 -11.19 -8.41
C GLU A 152 -26.39 -12.41 -7.48
N ASP A 153 -26.72 -13.57 -8.05
CA ASP A 153 -26.85 -14.81 -7.30
C ASP A 153 -25.55 -15.21 -6.63
N LEU A 154 -24.42 -15.10 -7.33
CA LEU A 154 -23.13 -15.46 -6.77
C LEU A 154 -22.68 -14.48 -5.69
N LEU A 155 -22.92 -13.17 -5.86
CA LEU A 155 -22.63 -12.17 -4.82
C LEU A 155 -23.43 -12.44 -3.55
N ASN A 156 -24.72 -12.72 -3.69
CA ASN A 156 -25.57 -13.10 -2.58
C ASN A 156 -25.01 -14.35 -1.86
N SER A 157 -24.56 -15.35 -2.62
CA SER A 157 -23.93 -16.54 -2.06
C SER A 157 -22.62 -16.24 -1.30
N LEU A 158 -21.77 -15.35 -1.84
CA LEU A 158 -20.50 -14.96 -1.21
C LEU A 158 -20.72 -14.20 0.09
N ILE A 159 -21.72 -13.32 0.11
CA ILE A 159 -22.06 -12.55 1.31
C ILE A 159 -22.61 -13.49 2.39
N LEU A 160 -23.46 -14.45 2.01
CA LEU A 160 -24.02 -15.45 2.93
C LEU A 160 -22.95 -16.39 3.50
N GLN A 161 -22.03 -16.87 2.68
CA GLN A 161 -21.02 -17.86 3.07
C GLN A 161 -19.82 -17.24 3.79
N SER A 162 -19.26 -16.18 3.22
CA SER A 162 -17.94 -15.67 3.61
C SER A 162 -18.01 -14.42 4.48
N LYS A 163 -19.17 -13.73 4.52
CA LYS A 163 -19.40 -12.46 5.23
C LYS A 163 -18.18 -11.52 5.16
N PRO A 164 -17.69 -11.20 3.94
CA PRO A 164 -16.52 -10.34 3.81
C PRO A 164 -16.85 -8.94 4.36
N GLN A 165 -15.88 -8.30 5.02
CA GLN A 165 -16.03 -6.94 5.52
C GLN A 165 -16.04 -5.93 4.35
N TYR A 166 -15.27 -6.23 3.30
CA TYR A 166 -15.19 -5.42 2.08
C TYR A 166 -15.28 -6.31 0.85
N VAL A 167 -16.04 -5.86 -0.16
CA VAL A 167 -16.08 -6.48 -1.48
C VAL A 167 -15.55 -5.46 -2.49
N TYR A 168 -14.48 -5.82 -3.19
CA TYR A 168 -13.85 -5.01 -4.22
C TYR A 168 -14.16 -5.62 -5.59
N ALA A 169 -14.85 -4.88 -6.44
CA ALA A 169 -15.11 -5.29 -7.81
C ALA A 169 -14.16 -4.56 -8.77
N ILE A 170 -13.44 -5.31 -9.59
CA ILE A 170 -12.60 -4.84 -10.68
C ILE A 170 -13.38 -5.09 -11.97
N ILE A 171 -13.83 -4.00 -12.58
CA ILE A 171 -14.75 -4.01 -13.71
C ILE A 171 -14.29 -3.02 -14.79
N PRO A 172 -14.50 -3.34 -16.08
CA PRO A 172 -14.38 -2.36 -17.16
C PRO A 172 -15.31 -1.16 -16.94
N HIS A 173 -14.87 0.02 -17.38
CA HIS A 173 -15.60 1.26 -17.16
C HIS A 173 -17.02 1.24 -17.74
N GLU A 174 -17.23 0.65 -18.91
CA GLU A 174 -18.53 0.54 -19.59
C GLU A 174 -19.56 -0.21 -18.76
N THR A 175 -19.12 -1.29 -18.12
CA THR A 175 -19.97 -2.15 -17.29
C THR A 175 -20.26 -1.53 -15.91
N SER A 176 -19.60 -0.43 -15.55
CA SER A 176 -19.75 0.18 -14.23
C SER A 176 -21.12 0.83 -14.00
N ILE A 177 -21.78 1.33 -15.06
CA ILE A 177 -23.08 2.01 -14.95
C ILE A 177 -24.23 0.99 -14.78
N PRO A 178 -24.35 -0.07 -15.60
CA PRO A 178 -25.35 -1.13 -15.39
C PRO A 178 -25.24 -1.76 -13.99
N ILE A 179 -24.01 -2.08 -13.58
CA ILE A 179 -23.70 -2.68 -12.27
C ILE A 179 -24.10 -1.75 -11.13
N GLN A 180 -23.76 -0.45 -11.21
CA GLN A 180 -24.19 0.52 -10.20
C GLN A 180 -25.71 0.54 -10.03
N ASN A 181 -26.46 0.50 -11.13
CA ASN A 181 -27.92 0.50 -11.11
C ASN A 181 -28.49 -0.79 -10.50
N LEU A 182 -27.90 -1.95 -10.80
CA LEU A 182 -28.28 -3.25 -10.23
C LEU A 182 -28.16 -3.24 -8.69
N PHE A 183 -27.05 -2.71 -8.14
CA PHE A 183 -26.82 -2.69 -6.69
C PHE A 183 -27.58 -1.60 -5.93
N VAL A 184 -27.96 -0.50 -6.58
CA VAL A 184 -28.82 0.53 -5.97
C VAL A 184 -30.22 -0.02 -5.70
N PHE A 185 -30.73 -0.93 -6.55
CA PHE A 185 -32.05 -1.53 -6.39
C PHE A 185 -32.15 -2.55 -5.24
N GLN A 186 -31.05 -3.22 -4.87
CA GLN A 186 -31.03 -4.26 -3.83
C GLN A 186 -31.03 -3.75 -2.37
N LYS A 187 -31.15 -2.44 -2.13
CA LYS A 187 -31.34 -1.78 -0.80
C LYS A 187 -30.34 -2.06 0.34
N ASN A 188 -29.39 -3.00 0.19
CA ASN A 188 -28.51 -3.43 1.29
C ASN A 188 -27.02 -3.14 1.06
N TYR A 189 -26.61 -2.69 -0.14
CA TYR A 189 -25.20 -2.45 -0.46
C TYR A 189 -24.99 -1.09 -1.12
N LYS A 190 -23.93 -0.39 -0.71
CA LYS A 190 -23.51 0.86 -1.33
C LYS A 190 -22.34 0.58 -2.26
N PHE A 191 -22.60 0.55 -3.56
CA PHE A 191 -21.53 0.52 -4.56
C PHE A 191 -20.89 1.90 -4.64
N VAL A 192 -19.58 1.98 -4.35
CA VAL A 192 -18.82 3.25 -4.39
C VAL A 192 -17.61 3.04 -5.30
N ALA A 193 -17.55 3.81 -6.38
CA ALA A 193 -16.36 3.85 -7.22
C ALA A 193 -15.17 4.39 -6.40
N ARG A 194 -14.16 3.55 -6.15
CA ARG A 194 -12.99 3.91 -5.34
C ARG A 194 -11.86 4.55 -6.16
N LYS A 195 -11.54 3.97 -7.31
CA LYS A 195 -10.45 4.42 -8.18
C LYS A 195 -10.70 3.98 -9.62
N CYS A 196 -10.49 4.89 -10.56
CA CYS A 196 -10.44 4.58 -11.99
C CYS A 196 -8.97 4.58 -12.43
N LEU A 197 -8.55 3.52 -13.12
CA LEU A 197 -7.20 3.38 -13.65
C LEU A 197 -7.27 3.25 -15.16
N PHE A 198 -6.52 4.08 -15.87
CA PHE A 198 -6.40 4.06 -17.34
C PHE A 198 -4.92 3.81 -17.68
N PRO A 199 -4.45 2.55 -17.57
CA PRO A 199 -3.05 2.24 -17.81
C PRO A 199 -2.65 2.37 -19.29
N HIS A 200 -3.63 2.40 -20.21
CA HIS A 200 -3.43 2.60 -21.64
C HIS A 200 -4.68 3.26 -22.26
N LEU A 201 -4.51 3.85 -23.44
CA LEU A 201 -5.61 4.34 -24.26
C LEU A 201 -6.38 3.13 -24.80
N SER A 202 -7.52 2.81 -24.20
CA SER A 202 -8.42 1.77 -24.73
C SER A 202 -9.26 2.37 -25.86
N THR A 203 -9.18 1.76 -27.05
CA THR A 203 -10.05 2.07 -28.19
C THR A 203 -11.42 1.40 -28.08
N GLU A 204 -11.57 0.44 -27.18
CA GLU A 204 -12.84 -0.26 -26.92
C GLU A 204 -13.85 0.67 -26.22
N SER A 205 -13.33 1.64 -25.44
CA SER A 205 -14.10 2.58 -24.63
C SER A 205 -13.80 4.05 -24.93
N LEU A 206 -13.93 4.46 -26.20
CA LEU A 206 -13.79 5.87 -26.53
C LEU A 206 -14.91 6.67 -25.82
N PRO A 207 -14.59 7.80 -25.15
CA PRO A 207 -15.63 8.66 -24.60
C PRO A 207 -16.59 9.03 -25.73
N LYS A 208 -17.90 9.01 -25.46
CA LYS A 208 -18.89 9.48 -26.42
C LYS A 208 -18.61 10.96 -26.71
N LEU A 209 -17.88 11.23 -27.79
CA LEU A 209 -17.67 12.56 -28.31
C LEU A 209 -19.03 13.00 -28.85
N ASN A 210 -19.78 13.75 -28.04
CA ASN A 210 -20.90 14.53 -28.53
C ASN A 210 -20.31 15.61 -29.42
N PHE A 211 -20.06 15.28 -30.69
CA PHE A 211 -19.95 16.27 -31.74
C PHE A 211 -21.33 16.89 -31.89
N GLY A 212 -21.67 17.82 -30.98
CA GLY A 212 -22.79 18.71 -31.17
C GLY A 212 -22.67 19.28 -32.57
N LYS A 213 -23.73 19.09 -33.37
CA LYS A 213 -23.91 19.56 -34.75
C LYS A 213 -22.89 20.64 -35.11
N LEU A 214 -21.79 20.22 -35.76
CA LEU A 214 -20.97 21.14 -36.52
C LEU A 214 -21.85 21.55 -37.71
N THR A 215 -22.59 22.65 -37.54
CA THR A 215 -23.21 23.39 -38.62
C THR A 215 -22.10 23.89 -39.53
N TYR A 216 -21.77 23.08 -40.53
CA TYR A 216 -21.11 23.56 -41.74
C TYR A 216 -22.18 24.22 -42.60
N ALA A 217 -22.32 25.54 -42.46
CA ALA A 217 -22.90 26.38 -43.49
C ALA A 217 -22.31 27.78 -43.36
N GLU A 218 -21.53 28.14 -44.37
CA GLU A 218 -21.40 29.50 -44.92
C GLU A 218 -20.73 30.56 -44.04
N GLU A 219 -19.46 30.85 -44.35
CA GLU A 219 -19.03 32.21 -44.74
C GLU A 219 -17.56 32.16 -45.18
N PHE A 220 -17.33 31.77 -46.44
CA PHE A 220 -16.21 32.30 -47.19
C PHE A 220 -16.66 33.66 -47.72
N LYS A 221 -16.15 34.75 -47.14
CA LYS A 221 -16.10 36.04 -47.82
C LYS A 221 -14.67 36.54 -47.84
N GLU A 222 -14.25 36.81 -49.07
CA GLU A 222 -12.96 37.31 -49.50
C GLU A 222 -12.61 38.62 -48.78
N ALA A 223 -11.37 38.74 -48.35
CA ALA A 223 -10.73 40.02 -48.08
C ALA A 223 -9.78 40.32 -49.25
N THR A 224 -10.35 40.87 -50.32
CA THR A 224 -9.63 41.69 -51.30
C THR A 224 -9.47 43.11 -50.77
N GLU A 225 -8.24 43.62 -50.88
CA GLU A 225 -7.83 45.03 -51.08
C GLU A 225 -8.49 46.13 -50.24
N TYR A 226 -7.73 46.72 -49.29
CA TYR A 226 -7.05 48.03 -49.40
C TYR A 226 -6.33 48.37 -48.09
#